data_AF-A0A2L2XA57-F1
#
_entry.id   AF-A0A2L2XA57-F1
#
_cell.length_a   1.000
_cell.length_b   1.000
_cell.length_c   1.000
_cell.angle_alpha   90.00
_cell.angle_beta   90.00
_cell.angle_gamma   90.00
#
_symmetry.space_group_name_H-M   'P 1'
#
loop_
_entity.id
_entity.type
_entity.pdbx_description
1 polymer ?
#
loop_
_entity_poly.entity_id
_entity_poly.type
_entity_poly.pdbx_seq_one_letter_code
_entity_poly.pdbx_strand_id
1 'polypeptide(L)'
;MQLVDVHKKVYEDLKTCETLDEAKVLYPEFRDVREASEIQGEKHSLVERIKRGEKSVGAEEFSLLMLKRIYGGVEGKKAIAKEYGTQLKNLDELLLGVEIENMSRPYTRAIHAQQLRQNEEFVQKHAKASAAAMEIVWQNPEYAARMSKVSSETFKRTWRQEGFREARSEEVSFRIRYAWSQMDDIRQTMSELTEEFPGINTTISRRSLSCPISEDERENLIAFNQACQAACPDFAERLSQGQKEGAKLYKELKSAGVDIRTYMEEHFAPTASEIYYSVAILPECQSRLQESL
;
A
#
# COMPACT_ATOMS: atom_id res chain seq x y z
N MET A 1 -11.85 6.08 -28.25
CA MET A 1 -12.95 5.17 -27.85
C MET A 1 -12.56 4.54 -26.52
N GLN A 2 -13.28 4.81 -25.43
CA GLN A 2 -12.91 4.30 -24.10
C GLN A 2 -13.45 2.88 -23.91
N LEU A 3 -12.82 2.10 -23.02
CA LEU A 3 -13.19 0.69 -22.78
C LEU A 3 -14.63 0.56 -22.27
N VAL A 4 -15.07 1.51 -21.43
CA VAL A 4 -16.46 1.59 -20.96
C VAL A 4 -17.45 1.83 -22.10
N ASP A 5 -17.10 2.64 -23.10
CA ASP A 5 -17.97 2.94 -24.24
C ASP A 5 -18.11 1.71 -25.14
N VAL A 6 -16.99 1.00 -25.36
CA VAL A 6 -17.00 -0.28 -26.10
C VAL A 6 -17.86 -1.30 -25.38
N HIS A 7 -17.69 -1.46 -24.05
CA HIS A 7 -18.47 -2.43 -23.27
C HIS A 7 -19.97 -2.11 -23.31
N LYS A 8 -20.35 -0.86 -23.07
CA LYS A 8 -21.76 -0.43 -23.13
C LYS A 8 -22.38 -0.62 -24.51
N LYS A 9 -21.60 -0.41 -25.57
CA LYS A 9 -22.04 -0.64 -26.95
C LYS A 9 -22.18 -2.13 -27.27
N VAL A 10 -21.28 -2.96 -26.77
CA VAL A 10 -21.37 -4.43 -26.94
C VAL A 10 -22.66 -4.96 -26.31
N TYR A 11 -23.02 -4.47 -25.13
CA TYR A 11 -24.19 -4.93 -24.38
C TYR A 11 -25.40 -3.97 -24.46
N GLU A 12 -25.47 -3.12 -25.48
CA GLU A 12 -26.51 -2.09 -25.60
C GLU A 12 -27.90 -2.72 -25.75
N ASP A 13 -27.99 -3.77 -26.58
CA ASP A 13 -29.23 -4.48 -26.89
C ASP A 13 -29.76 -5.30 -25.70
N LEU A 14 -28.97 -5.51 -24.63
CA LEU A 14 -29.51 -6.10 -23.39
C LEU A 14 -30.61 -5.23 -22.80
N LYS A 15 -30.54 -3.91 -22.96
CA LYS A 15 -31.52 -2.99 -22.34
C LYS A 15 -32.91 -3.14 -22.95
N THR A 16 -32.98 -3.58 -24.20
CA THR A 16 -34.24 -3.77 -24.95
C THR A 16 -34.83 -5.17 -24.82
N CYS A 17 -34.08 -6.15 -24.29
CA CYS A 17 -34.59 -7.50 -24.07
C CYS A 17 -35.72 -7.49 -23.02
N GLU A 18 -36.85 -8.11 -23.29
CA GLU A 18 -37.95 -8.29 -22.33
C GLU A 18 -37.85 -9.61 -21.58
N THR A 19 -37.20 -10.61 -22.20
CA THR A 19 -37.06 -11.97 -21.67
C THR A 19 -35.59 -12.40 -21.54
N LEU A 20 -35.30 -13.36 -20.65
CA LEU A 20 -33.96 -13.94 -20.52
C LEU A 20 -33.55 -14.71 -21.78
N ASP A 21 -34.50 -15.36 -22.46
CA ASP A 21 -34.24 -16.09 -23.70
C ASP A 21 -33.79 -15.17 -24.84
N GLU A 22 -34.37 -13.97 -24.96
CA GLU A 22 -33.88 -12.95 -25.90
C GLU A 22 -32.42 -12.58 -25.63
N ALA A 23 -32.06 -12.38 -24.35
CA ALA A 23 -30.69 -12.08 -23.98
C ALA A 23 -29.73 -13.23 -24.31
N LYS A 24 -30.14 -14.49 -24.12
CA LYS A 24 -29.35 -15.68 -24.47
C LYS A 24 -29.13 -15.85 -25.98
N VAL A 25 -30.12 -15.47 -26.78
CA VAL A 25 -30.01 -15.51 -28.25
C VAL A 25 -29.01 -14.46 -28.74
N LEU A 26 -29.00 -13.27 -28.14
CA LEU A 26 -28.09 -12.19 -28.52
C LEU A 26 -26.65 -12.41 -28.01
N TYR A 27 -26.50 -13.00 -26.83
CA TYR A 27 -25.22 -13.15 -26.15
C TYR A 27 -24.99 -14.62 -25.77
N PRO A 28 -24.29 -15.39 -26.61
CA PRO A 28 -24.04 -16.81 -26.37
C PRO A 28 -23.31 -17.11 -25.06
N GLU A 29 -22.57 -16.15 -24.49
CA GLU A 29 -21.94 -16.26 -23.18
C GLU A 29 -22.95 -16.37 -22.02
N PHE A 30 -24.22 -15.99 -22.22
CA PHE A 30 -25.28 -16.11 -21.22
C PHE A 30 -26.12 -17.38 -21.37
N ARG A 31 -25.78 -18.27 -22.30
CA ARG A 31 -26.54 -19.48 -22.63
C ARG A 31 -26.94 -20.29 -21.40
N ASP A 32 -26.02 -20.42 -20.45
CA ASP A 32 -26.18 -21.26 -19.27
C ASP A 32 -26.84 -20.51 -18.08
N VAL A 33 -27.12 -19.21 -18.24
CA VAL A 33 -27.77 -18.40 -17.18
C VAL A 33 -29.16 -18.96 -16.89
N ARG A 34 -29.43 -19.22 -15.61
CA ARG A 34 -30.71 -19.77 -15.15
C ARG A 34 -31.61 -18.70 -14.58
N GLU A 35 -32.92 -18.96 -14.55
CA GLU A 35 -33.82 -18.08 -13.82
C GLU A 35 -33.64 -18.25 -12.31
N ALA A 36 -33.77 -17.16 -11.54
CA ALA A 36 -33.66 -17.26 -10.09
C ALA A 36 -34.81 -18.09 -9.48
N SER A 37 -35.93 -18.21 -10.21
CA SER A 37 -37.05 -19.09 -9.86
C SER A 37 -36.66 -20.58 -9.86
N GLU A 38 -35.67 -20.98 -10.65
CA GLU A 38 -35.25 -22.38 -10.82
C GLU A 38 -34.27 -22.86 -9.74
N ILE A 39 -33.70 -21.94 -8.95
CA ILE A 39 -32.66 -22.25 -7.97
C ILE A 39 -33.25 -22.68 -6.63
N GLN A 40 -32.78 -23.78 -6.08
CA GLN A 40 -33.09 -24.15 -4.69
C GLN A 40 -32.29 -23.25 -3.73
N GLY A 41 -32.99 -22.39 -2.99
CA GLY A 41 -32.39 -21.53 -1.98
C GLY A 41 -32.40 -22.16 -0.60
N GLU A 42 -31.33 -21.95 0.18
CA GLU A 42 -31.37 -22.24 1.62
C GLU A 42 -32.44 -21.39 2.32
N LYS A 43 -32.98 -21.89 3.43
CA LYS A 43 -33.97 -21.16 4.24
C LYS A 43 -33.39 -19.81 4.68
N HIS A 44 -34.08 -18.72 4.38
CA HIS A 44 -33.67 -17.31 4.59
C HIS A 44 -32.63 -16.74 3.59
N SER A 45 -32.27 -17.48 2.55
CA SER A 45 -31.41 -16.98 1.47
C SER A 45 -32.06 -15.82 0.69
N LEU A 46 -31.25 -15.05 -0.04
CA LEU A 46 -31.74 -14.01 -0.93
C LEU A 46 -32.69 -14.57 -2.00
N VAL A 47 -32.39 -15.78 -2.51
CA VAL A 47 -33.22 -16.51 -3.48
C VAL A 47 -34.62 -16.74 -2.91
N GLU A 48 -34.73 -17.28 -1.70
CA GLU A 48 -36.00 -17.53 -1.03
C GLU A 48 -36.81 -16.25 -0.81
N ARG A 49 -36.14 -15.15 -0.43
CA ARG A 49 -36.80 -13.86 -0.21
C ARG A 49 -37.34 -13.27 -1.52
N ILE A 50 -36.60 -13.42 -2.61
CA ILE A 50 -37.05 -13.00 -3.95
C ILE A 50 -38.24 -13.86 -4.40
N LYS A 51 -38.17 -15.19 -4.21
CA LYS A 51 -39.29 -16.11 -4.50
C LYS A 51 -40.56 -15.82 -3.72
N ARG A 52 -40.44 -15.33 -2.49
CA ARG A 52 -41.56 -14.90 -1.64
C ARG A 52 -42.12 -13.52 -1.99
N GLY A 53 -41.54 -12.82 -2.96
CA GLY A 53 -41.95 -11.46 -3.32
C GLY A 53 -41.58 -10.39 -2.28
N GLU A 54 -40.62 -10.67 -1.38
CA GLU A 54 -40.13 -9.67 -0.41
C GLU A 54 -39.24 -8.60 -1.05
N LYS A 55 -39.02 -8.68 -2.36
CA LYS A 55 -38.20 -7.76 -3.15
C LYS A 55 -39.01 -7.23 -4.32
N SER A 56 -38.64 -6.03 -4.78
CA SER A 56 -39.34 -5.29 -5.84
C SER A 56 -39.31 -5.98 -7.21
N VAL A 57 -38.49 -7.01 -7.38
CA VAL A 57 -38.32 -7.76 -8.62
C VAL A 57 -38.53 -9.22 -8.30
N GLY A 58 -39.41 -9.87 -9.07
CA GLY A 58 -39.72 -11.28 -8.91
C GLY A 58 -38.56 -12.19 -9.32
N ALA A 59 -38.65 -13.47 -8.94
CA ALA A 59 -37.61 -14.46 -9.24
C ALA A 59 -37.46 -14.74 -10.76
N GLU A 60 -38.51 -14.49 -11.54
CA GLU A 60 -38.57 -14.70 -12.99
C GLU A 60 -37.95 -13.55 -13.81
N GLU A 61 -37.73 -12.39 -13.19
CA GLU A 61 -37.15 -11.21 -13.86
C GLU A 61 -35.75 -10.90 -13.33
N PHE A 62 -35.34 -11.57 -12.26
CA PHE A 62 -34.13 -11.25 -11.52
C PHE A 62 -32.88 -11.45 -12.38
N SER A 63 -32.76 -12.60 -13.06
CA SER A 63 -31.57 -12.94 -13.84
C SER A 63 -31.35 -11.97 -15.00
N LEU A 64 -32.40 -11.71 -15.78
CA LEU A 64 -32.37 -10.71 -16.85
C LEU A 64 -32.01 -9.32 -16.32
N LEU A 65 -32.62 -8.89 -15.21
CA LEU A 65 -32.31 -7.60 -14.62
C LEU A 65 -30.85 -7.51 -14.18
N MET A 66 -30.28 -8.57 -13.61
CA MET A 66 -28.87 -8.59 -13.22
C MET A 66 -27.96 -8.48 -14.43
N LEU A 67 -28.26 -9.16 -15.55
CA LEU A 67 -27.53 -8.98 -16.80
C LEU A 67 -27.59 -7.53 -17.29
N LYS A 68 -28.78 -6.93 -17.31
CA LYS A 68 -28.97 -5.52 -17.71
C LYS A 68 -28.16 -4.56 -16.85
N ARG A 69 -28.17 -4.74 -15.52
CA ARG A 69 -27.49 -3.84 -14.58
C ARG A 69 -25.98 -4.03 -14.58
N ILE A 70 -25.51 -5.27 -14.56
CA ILE A 70 -24.08 -5.61 -14.43
C ILE A 70 -23.35 -5.45 -15.76
N TYR A 71 -23.92 -5.93 -16.87
CA TYR A 71 -23.28 -5.88 -18.20
C TYR A 71 -23.74 -4.64 -18.99
N GLY A 72 -25.06 -4.41 -19.13
CA GLY A 72 -25.57 -3.25 -19.89
C GLY A 72 -25.33 -1.89 -19.20
N GLY A 73 -25.44 -1.86 -17.86
CA GLY A 73 -25.31 -0.65 -17.03
C GLY A 73 -23.92 -0.46 -16.42
N VAL A 74 -23.13 -1.54 -16.34
CA VAL A 74 -21.85 -1.59 -15.62
C VAL A 74 -21.98 -1.09 -14.17
N GLU A 75 -23.03 -1.51 -13.49
CA GLU A 75 -23.27 -1.17 -12.10
C GLU A 75 -22.42 -2.02 -11.16
N GLY A 76 -21.86 -1.38 -10.13
CA GLY A 76 -21.10 -2.09 -9.11
C GLY A 76 -22.03 -2.93 -8.22
N LYS A 77 -21.76 -4.24 -8.10
CA LYS A 77 -22.55 -5.17 -7.27
C LYS A 77 -22.78 -4.72 -5.83
N LYS A 78 -21.89 -3.91 -5.25
CA LYS A 78 -22.08 -3.31 -3.91
C LYS A 78 -23.28 -2.38 -3.84
N ALA A 79 -23.51 -1.58 -4.87
CA ALA A 79 -24.67 -0.69 -4.96
C ALA A 79 -25.96 -1.52 -5.11
N ILE A 80 -25.93 -2.51 -6.00
CA ILE A 80 -27.04 -3.47 -6.20
C ILE A 80 -27.39 -4.17 -4.87
N ALA A 81 -26.40 -4.72 -4.15
CA ALA A 81 -26.63 -5.39 -2.87
C ALA A 81 -27.28 -4.45 -1.83
N LYS A 82 -26.85 -3.19 -1.78
CA LYS A 82 -27.41 -2.17 -0.88
C LYS A 82 -28.88 -1.88 -1.20
N GLU A 83 -29.22 -1.70 -2.48
CA GLU A 83 -30.61 -1.49 -2.92
C GLU A 83 -31.52 -2.68 -2.61
N TYR A 84 -31.00 -3.89 -2.80
CA TYR A 84 -31.73 -5.12 -2.46
C TYR A 84 -31.77 -5.41 -0.95
N GLY A 85 -31.19 -4.55 -0.10
CA GLY A 85 -31.16 -4.76 1.35
C GLY A 85 -30.53 -6.10 1.73
N THR A 86 -29.41 -6.43 1.08
CA THR A 86 -28.68 -7.69 1.25
C THR A 86 -27.18 -7.43 1.36
N GLN A 87 -26.44 -8.42 1.86
CA GLN A 87 -24.98 -8.36 1.86
C GLN A 87 -24.44 -8.73 0.48
N LEU A 88 -23.29 -8.17 0.10
CA LEU A 88 -22.63 -8.49 -1.18
C LEU A 88 -22.39 -9.99 -1.34
N LYS A 89 -21.98 -10.68 -0.26
CA LYS A 89 -21.76 -12.13 -0.27
C LYS A 89 -23.00 -12.90 -0.73
N ASN A 90 -24.18 -12.55 -0.21
CA ASN A 90 -25.44 -13.21 -0.54
C ASN A 90 -25.86 -12.92 -2.00
N LEU A 91 -25.55 -11.73 -2.51
CA LEU A 91 -25.76 -11.41 -3.92
C LEU A 91 -24.81 -12.21 -4.81
N ASP A 92 -23.53 -12.32 -4.43
CA ASP A 92 -22.55 -13.11 -5.18
C ASP A 92 -22.90 -14.60 -5.19
N GLU A 93 -23.39 -15.15 -4.08
CA GLU A 93 -23.89 -16.53 -3.99
C GLU A 93 -25.08 -16.76 -4.93
N LEU A 94 -26.05 -15.83 -4.98
CA LEU A 94 -27.18 -15.92 -5.89
C LEU A 94 -26.76 -15.80 -7.36
N LEU A 95 -25.88 -14.84 -7.69
CA LEU A 95 -25.36 -14.65 -9.06
C LEU A 95 -24.60 -15.88 -9.54
N LEU A 96 -23.81 -16.50 -8.67
CA LEU A 96 -23.16 -17.78 -8.96
C LEU A 96 -24.19 -18.90 -9.17
N GLY A 97 -25.25 -18.92 -8.37
CA GLY A 97 -26.35 -19.87 -8.51
C GLY A 97 -27.08 -19.75 -9.86
N VAL A 98 -27.32 -18.53 -10.35
CA VAL A 98 -27.93 -18.29 -11.68
C VAL A 98 -26.94 -18.38 -12.83
N GLU A 99 -25.69 -18.77 -12.57
CA GLU A 99 -24.60 -18.85 -13.57
C GLU A 99 -24.27 -17.50 -14.24
N ILE A 100 -24.53 -16.39 -13.56
CA ILE A 100 -24.05 -15.08 -13.98
C ILE A 100 -22.61 -14.94 -13.47
N GLU A 101 -21.66 -15.22 -14.37
CA GLU A 101 -20.25 -15.12 -14.07
C GLU A 101 -19.81 -13.70 -13.72
N ASN A 102 -18.78 -13.63 -12.90
CA ASN A 102 -18.08 -12.38 -12.62
C ASN A 102 -17.22 -11.99 -13.83
N MET A 103 -17.46 -10.79 -14.37
CA MET A 103 -16.45 -10.12 -15.19
C MET A 103 -15.10 -10.10 -14.46
N SER A 104 -14.01 -10.35 -15.19
CA SER A 104 -12.68 -10.47 -14.58
C SER A 104 -12.34 -9.23 -13.73
N ARG A 105 -11.81 -9.47 -12.52
CA ARG A 105 -11.49 -8.37 -11.58
C ARG A 105 -10.63 -7.25 -12.22
N PRO A 106 -9.61 -7.54 -13.04
CA PRO A 106 -8.83 -6.49 -13.71
C PRO A 106 -9.68 -5.67 -14.70
N TYR A 107 -10.54 -6.32 -15.47
CA TYR A 107 -11.42 -5.69 -16.45
C TYR A 107 -12.45 -4.78 -15.79
N THR A 108 -13.14 -5.27 -14.75
CA THR A 108 -14.12 -4.51 -13.97
C THR A 108 -13.50 -3.27 -13.32
N ARG A 109 -12.27 -3.40 -12.79
CA ARG A 109 -11.52 -2.25 -12.25
C ARG A 109 -11.19 -1.23 -13.34
N ALA A 110 -10.80 -1.66 -14.54
CA ALA A 110 -10.47 -0.76 -15.65
C ALA A 110 -11.70 0.04 -16.12
N ILE A 111 -12.86 -0.60 -16.21
CA ILE A 111 -14.12 0.07 -16.59
C ILE A 111 -14.54 1.06 -15.50
N HIS A 112 -14.59 0.66 -14.23
CA HIS A 112 -14.96 1.59 -13.16
C HIS A 112 -13.96 2.74 -13.00
N ALA A 113 -12.66 2.50 -13.17
CA ALA A 113 -11.66 3.56 -13.15
C ALA A 113 -11.83 4.57 -14.30
N GLN A 114 -12.38 4.14 -15.44
CA GLN A 114 -12.77 5.06 -16.53
C GLN A 114 -14.07 5.81 -16.21
N GLN A 115 -15.10 5.14 -15.68
CA GLN A 115 -16.33 5.79 -15.22
C GLN A 115 -16.06 6.87 -14.16
N LEU A 116 -15.15 6.57 -13.22
CA LEU A 116 -14.71 7.52 -12.20
C LEU A 116 -13.95 8.69 -12.81
N ARG A 117 -13.09 8.46 -13.82
CA ARG A 117 -12.39 9.52 -14.54
C ARG A 117 -13.32 10.45 -15.31
N GLN A 118 -14.47 9.96 -15.77
CA GLN A 118 -15.51 10.79 -16.39
C GLN A 118 -16.31 11.63 -15.38
N ASN A 119 -16.13 11.41 -14.07
CA ASN A 119 -16.89 12.04 -12.99
C ASN A 119 -15.94 12.68 -11.97
N GLU A 120 -15.17 13.68 -12.41
CA GLU A 120 -14.14 14.38 -11.61
C GLU A 120 -14.68 14.89 -10.28
N GLU A 121 -15.90 15.41 -10.26
CA GLU A 121 -16.56 15.88 -9.03
C GLU A 121 -16.79 14.74 -8.03
N PHE A 122 -17.18 13.54 -8.49
CA PHE A 122 -17.35 12.38 -7.62
C PHE A 122 -16.00 11.88 -7.08
N VAL A 123 -14.96 11.84 -7.91
CA VAL A 123 -13.61 11.44 -7.47
C VAL A 123 -13.07 12.42 -6.44
N GLN A 124 -13.21 13.72 -6.66
CA GLN A 124 -12.80 14.73 -5.68
C GLN A 124 -13.63 14.64 -4.40
N LYS A 125 -14.94 14.48 -4.50
CA LYS A 125 -15.84 14.36 -3.34
C LYS A 125 -15.57 13.08 -2.54
N HIS A 126 -15.33 11.95 -3.21
CA HIS A 126 -15.02 10.68 -2.57
C HIS A 126 -13.61 10.67 -1.99
N ALA A 127 -12.62 11.26 -2.66
CA ALA A 127 -11.28 11.43 -2.12
C ALA A 127 -11.30 12.32 -0.86
N LYS A 128 -12.02 13.45 -0.90
CA LYS A 128 -12.23 14.32 0.27
C LYS A 128 -12.98 13.61 1.39
N ALA A 129 -14.05 12.87 1.08
CA ALA A 129 -14.81 12.12 2.07
C ALA A 129 -14.01 10.94 2.66
N SER A 130 -13.18 10.28 1.86
CA SER A 130 -12.29 9.20 2.34
C SER A 130 -11.15 9.75 3.18
N ALA A 131 -10.57 10.89 2.80
CA ALA A 131 -9.57 11.59 3.60
C ALA A 131 -10.16 12.05 4.95
N ALA A 132 -11.34 12.67 4.94
CA ALA A 132 -12.04 13.08 6.15
C ALA A 132 -12.47 11.89 7.04
N ALA A 133 -12.94 10.79 6.43
CA ALA A 133 -13.26 9.57 7.17
C ALA A 133 -12.00 8.91 7.75
N MET A 134 -10.89 8.88 7.00
CA MET A 134 -9.60 8.44 7.52
C MET A 134 -9.14 9.34 8.65
N GLU A 135 -9.27 10.67 8.53
CA GLU A 135 -8.89 11.62 9.58
C GLU A 135 -9.69 11.41 10.88
N ILE A 136 -11.01 11.21 10.78
CA ILE A 136 -11.88 10.84 11.93
C ILE A 136 -11.44 9.50 12.54
N VAL A 137 -11.10 8.53 11.71
CA VAL A 137 -10.66 7.19 12.13
C VAL A 137 -9.24 7.22 12.76
N TRP A 138 -8.36 8.12 12.30
CA TRP A 138 -7.03 8.37 12.86
C TRP A 138 -7.07 9.18 14.15
N GLN A 139 -8.08 10.03 14.32
CA GLN A 139 -8.37 10.74 15.57
C GLN A 139 -9.05 9.85 16.63
N ASN A 140 -9.48 8.64 16.26
CA ASN A 140 -9.99 7.67 17.23
C ASN A 140 -8.82 6.91 17.90
N PRO A 141 -8.55 7.15 19.19
CA PRO A 141 -7.40 6.56 19.88
C PRO A 141 -7.49 5.03 20.01
N GLU A 142 -8.69 4.45 20.13
CA GLU A 142 -8.86 2.99 20.18
C GLU A 142 -8.57 2.33 18.82
N TYR A 143 -9.03 2.94 17.74
CA TYR A 143 -8.74 2.43 16.39
C TYR A 143 -7.26 2.58 16.04
N ALA A 144 -6.66 3.74 16.34
CA ALA A 144 -5.23 3.97 16.17
C ALA A 144 -4.38 2.97 16.98
N ALA A 145 -4.76 2.72 18.24
CA ALA A 145 -4.10 1.71 19.08
C ALA A 145 -4.27 0.29 18.53
N ARG A 146 -5.45 -0.07 18.02
CA ARG A 146 -5.70 -1.37 17.39
C ARG A 146 -4.90 -1.54 16.10
N MET A 147 -4.87 -0.53 15.23
CA MET A 147 -4.07 -0.57 14.00
C MET A 147 -2.58 -0.59 14.29
N SER A 148 -2.12 0.14 15.31
CA SER A 148 -0.74 0.08 15.79
C SER A 148 -0.39 -1.33 16.30
N LYS A 149 -1.26 -1.97 17.08
CA LYS A 149 -1.08 -3.38 17.52
C LYS A 149 -1.05 -4.35 16.35
N VAL A 150 -2.00 -4.27 15.42
CA VAL A 150 -2.05 -5.15 14.24
C VAL A 150 -0.83 -4.95 13.35
N SER A 151 -0.42 -3.71 13.11
CA SER A 151 0.82 -3.39 12.38
C SER A 151 2.06 -3.93 13.11
N SER A 152 2.12 -3.76 14.43
CA SER A 152 3.21 -4.30 15.27
C SER A 152 3.27 -5.83 15.26
N GLU A 153 2.14 -6.52 15.35
CA GLU A 153 2.06 -7.98 15.30
C GLU A 153 2.43 -8.52 13.91
N THR A 154 1.95 -7.87 12.86
CA THR A 154 2.28 -8.21 11.47
C THR A 154 3.78 -7.99 11.24
N PHE A 155 4.33 -6.87 11.70
CA PHE A 155 5.76 -6.59 11.65
C PHE A 155 6.57 -7.62 12.44
N LYS A 156 6.17 -7.97 13.66
CA LYS A 156 6.80 -9.02 14.48
C LYS A 156 6.78 -10.38 13.78
N ARG A 157 5.69 -10.72 13.09
CA ARG A 157 5.56 -11.96 12.32
C ARG A 157 6.55 -11.97 11.15
N THR A 158 6.62 -10.88 10.39
CA THR A 158 7.60 -10.73 9.29
C THR A 158 9.05 -10.74 9.82
N TRP A 159 9.30 -10.11 10.97
CA TRP A 159 10.62 -10.09 11.64
C TRP A 159 11.11 -11.47 12.11
N ARG A 160 10.18 -12.43 12.26
CA ARG A 160 10.48 -13.83 12.61
C ARG A 160 10.67 -14.72 11.38
N GLN A 161 10.40 -14.21 10.16
CA GLN A 161 10.67 -14.97 8.94
C GLN A 161 12.19 -15.12 8.75
N GLU A 162 12.58 -16.32 8.34
CA GLU A 162 13.97 -16.63 8.00
C GLU A 162 14.43 -15.77 6.81
N GLY A 163 15.67 -15.28 6.85
CA GLY A 163 16.24 -14.40 5.83
C GLY A 163 15.71 -12.95 5.80
N PHE A 164 14.56 -12.64 6.43
CA PHE A 164 14.01 -11.28 6.42
C PHE A 164 14.92 -10.27 7.12
N ARG A 165 15.51 -10.65 8.26
CA ARG A 165 16.41 -9.75 9.02
C ARG A 165 17.67 -9.42 8.24
N GLU A 166 18.24 -10.43 7.59
CA GLU A 166 19.45 -10.28 6.77
C GLU A 166 19.15 -9.43 5.54
N ALA A 167 18.07 -9.74 4.81
CA ALA A 167 17.64 -8.95 3.66
C ALA A 167 17.31 -7.49 4.03
N ARG A 168 16.69 -7.27 5.19
CA ARG A 168 16.39 -5.93 5.68
C ARG A 168 17.65 -5.19 6.12
N SER A 169 18.59 -5.88 6.78
CA SER A 169 19.88 -5.33 7.17
C SER A 169 20.71 -4.94 5.94
N GLU A 170 20.74 -5.80 4.93
CA GLU A 170 21.41 -5.56 3.64
C GLU A 170 20.80 -4.34 2.93
N GLU A 171 19.47 -4.27 2.81
CA GLU A 171 18.77 -3.13 2.21
C GLU A 171 19.07 -1.82 2.94
N VAL A 172 19.01 -1.82 4.28
CA VAL A 172 19.29 -0.62 5.08
C VAL A 172 20.75 -0.21 4.92
N SER A 173 21.69 -1.16 4.98
CA SER A 173 23.11 -0.91 4.79
C SER A 173 23.40 -0.32 3.41
N PHE A 174 22.78 -0.87 2.36
CA PHE A 174 22.89 -0.37 1.00
C PHE A 174 22.41 1.08 0.88
N ARG A 175 21.21 1.36 1.39
CA ARG A 175 20.60 2.70 1.28
C ARG A 175 21.44 3.76 1.98
N ILE A 176 22.00 3.42 3.14
CA ILE A 176 22.86 4.35 3.89
C ILE A 176 24.20 4.56 3.17
N ARG A 177 24.85 3.48 2.70
CA ARG A 177 26.11 3.58 1.92
C ARG A 177 25.93 4.37 0.63
N TYR A 178 24.84 4.11 -0.09
CA TYR A 178 24.48 4.86 -1.29
C TYR A 178 24.31 6.34 -0.95
N ALA A 179 23.44 6.68 0.00
CA ALA A 179 23.20 8.07 0.37
C ALA A 179 24.50 8.79 0.76
N TRP A 180 25.35 8.12 1.55
CA TRP A 180 26.65 8.66 1.96
C TRP A 180 27.62 8.88 0.81
N SER A 181 27.63 7.97 -0.18
CA SER A 181 28.45 8.12 -1.39
C SER A 181 28.06 9.30 -2.27
N GLN A 182 26.87 9.88 -2.08
CA GLN A 182 26.39 11.03 -2.85
C GLN A 182 26.69 12.38 -2.15
N MET A 183 27.44 12.38 -1.04
CA MET A 183 27.63 13.57 -0.20
C MET A 183 29.10 13.88 0.10
N ASP A 184 29.97 13.83 -0.91
CA ASP A 184 31.41 14.05 -0.78
C ASP A 184 31.78 15.33 -0.04
N ASP A 185 31.05 16.41 -0.29
CA ASP A 185 31.19 17.71 0.35
C ASP A 185 30.91 17.64 1.87
N ILE A 186 29.85 16.95 2.28
CA ILE A 186 29.50 16.75 3.70
C ILE A 186 30.54 15.84 4.36
N ARG A 187 30.99 14.79 3.67
CA ARG A 187 32.03 13.88 4.17
C ARG A 187 33.33 14.61 4.45
N GLN A 188 33.74 15.47 3.52
CA GLN A 188 34.93 16.30 3.68
C GLN A 188 34.77 17.28 4.85
N THR A 189 33.64 18.00 4.91
CA THR A 189 33.34 18.95 5.99
C THR A 189 33.37 18.26 7.37
N MET A 190 32.78 17.08 7.48
CA MET A 190 32.81 16.31 8.73
C MET A 190 34.22 15.81 9.06
N SER A 191 35.02 15.42 8.07
CA SER A 191 36.42 15.04 8.29
C SER A 191 37.24 16.21 8.85
N GLU A 192 37.09 17.39 8.29
CA GLU A 192 37.76 18.61 8.78
C GLU A 192 37.33 18.94 10.21
N LEU A 193 36.03 18.86 10.49
CA LEU A 193 35.50 19.06 11.85
C LEU A 193 36.05 18.03 12.84
N THR A 194 36.33 16.78 12.45
CA THR A 194 36.89 15.81 13.42
C THR A 194 38.26 16.19 13.94
N GLU A 195 39.03 17.01 13.22
CA GLU A 195 40.32 17.53 13.68
C GLU A 195 40.15 18.54 14.82
N GLU A 196 39.02 19.24 14.87
CA GLU A 196 38.68 20.23 15.90
C GLU A 196 38.18 19.59 17.21
N PHE A 197 37.83 18.30 17.20
CA PHE A 197 37.26 17.59 18.34
C PHE A 197 38.14 16.38 18.74
N PRO A 198 39.14 16.58 19.62
CA PRO A 198 40.05 15.53 20.04
C PRO A 198 39.34 14.28 20.58
N GLY A 199 39.76 13.11 20.13
CA GLY A 199 39.23 11.83 20.61
C GLY A 199 37.83 11.47 20.10
N ILE A 200 37.19 12.32 19.28
CA ILE A 200 35.81 12.11 18.84
C ILE A 200 35.62 10.77 18.11
N ASN A 201 36.57 10.38 17.27
CA ASN A 201 36.54 9.09 16.55
C ASN A 201 36.58 7.90 17.50
N THR A 202 37.35 8.00 18.59
CA THR A 202 37.41 7.00 19.64
C THR A 202 36.10 6.94 20.41
N THR A 203 35.53 8.08 20.77
CA THR A 203 34.23 8.19 21.45
C THR A 203 33.10 7.59 20.61
N ILE A 204 33.03 7.93 19.32
CA ILE A 204 32.06 7.38 18.36
C ILE A 204 32.21 5.86 18.26
N SER A 205 33.45 5.37 18.14
CA SER A 205 33.73 3.94 18.05
C SER A 205 33.31 3.19 19.32
N ARG A 206 33.68 3.69 20.50
CA ARG A 206 33.29 3.13 21.81
C ARG A 206 31.77 3.06 21.95
N ARG A 207 31.08 4.13 21.58
CA ARG A 207 29.61 4.19 21.60
C ARG A 207 28.98 3.15 20.67
N SER A 208 29.53 2.96 19.47
CA SER A 208 29.03 1.96 18.51
C SER A 208 29.13 0.53 19.05
N LEU A 209 30.15 0.27 19.87
CA LEU A 209 30.39 -1.00 20.56
C LEU A 209 29.63 -1.09 21.89
N SER A 210 28.71 -0.17 22.17
CA SER A 210 27.95 -0.10 23.42
C SER A 210 28.84 -0.03 24.67
N CYS A 211 30.06 0.51 24.54
CA CYS A 211 30.94 0.77 25.66
C CYS A 211 30.49 2.04 26.40
N PRO A 212 30.60 2.07 27.73
CA PRO A 212 30.36 3.28 28.50
C PRO A 212 31.30 4.40 28.05
N ILE A 213 30.75 5.60 27.88
CA ILE A 213 31.50 6.83 27.63
C ILE A 213 31.41 7.74 28.85
N SER A 214 32.46 8.53 29.12
CA SER A 214 32.48 9.51 30.21
C SER A 214 31.52 10.67 29.93
N GLU A 215 31.31 11.51 30.94
CA GLU A 215 30.55 12.76 30.80
C GLU A 215 31.24 13.73 29.84
N ASP A 216 32.56 13.91 29.97
CA ASP A 216 33.36 14.73 29.04
C ASP A 216 33.28 14.21 27.58
N GLU A 217 33.35 12.89 27.38
CA GLU A 217 33.20 12.27 26.06
C GLU A 217 31.80 12.53 25.48
N ARG A 218 30.77 12.53 26.33
CA ARG A 218 29.39 12.82 25.95
C ARG A 218 29.22 14.30 25.58
N GLU A 219 29.77 15.22 26.36
CA GLU A 219 29.70 16.66 26.07
C GLU A 219 30.43 16.98 24.75
N ASN A 220 31.63 16.43 24.57
CA ASN A 220 32.40 16.56 23.33
C ASN A 220 31.64 16.02 22.11
N LEU A 221 30.94 14.89 22.27
CA LEU A 221 30.09 14.31 21.23
C LEU A 221 28.86 15.18 20.91
N ILE A 222 28.24 15.80 21.92
CA ILE A 222 27.11 16.72 21.70
C ILE A 222 27.59 17.95 20.92
N ALA A 223 28.69 18.56 21.34
CA ALA A 223 29.26 19.73 20.69
C ALA A 223 29.68 19.42 19.24
N PHE A 224 30.29 18.26 18.99
CA PHE A 224 30.65 17.82 17.64
C PHE A 224 29.41 17.64 16.74
N ASN A 225 28.34 17.02 17.25
CA ASN A 225 27.10 16.86 16.47
C ASN A 225 26.45 18.21 16.15
N GLN A 226 26.49 19.16 17.09
CA GLN A 226 25.99 20.53 16.86
C GLN A 226 26.82 21.26 15.79
N ALA A 227 28.15 21.12 15.82
CA ALA A 227 29.03 21.68 14.80
C ALA A 227 28.76 21.07 13.42
N CYS A 228 28.59 19.75 13.32
CA CYS A 228 28.20 19.06 12.09
C CYS A 228 26.85 19.56 11.56
N GLN A 229 25.85 19.72 12.43
CA GLN A 229 24.54 20.21 12.03
C GLN A 229 24.57 21.67 11.57
N ALA A 230 25.38 22.51 12.22
CA ALA A 230 25.57 23.90 11.81
C ALA A 230 26.29 24.02 10.46
N ALA A 231 27.29 23.18 10.23
CA ALA A 231 28.04 23.15 8.98
C ALA A 231 27.23 22.55 7.81
N CYS A 232 26.37 21.57 8.09
CA CYS A 232 25.57 20.86 7.09
C CYS A 232 24.07 20.86 7.46
N PRO A 233 23.37 22.01 7.38
CA PRO A 233 21.98 22.13 7.82
C PRO A 233 20.99 21.32 6.95
N ASP A 234 21.36 21.04 5.70
CA ASP A 234 20.59 20.25 4.73
C ASP A 234 20.88 18.74 4.81
N PHE A 235 21.75 18.31 5.71
CA PHE A 235 22.19 16.92 5.82
C PHE A 235 21.04 15.92 5.94
N ALA A 236 20.06 16.21 6.80
CA ALA A 236 18.92 15.32 7.03
C ALA A 236 18.05 15.16 5.78
N GLU A 237 17.83 16.25 5.03
CA GLU A 237 17.07 16.24 3.78
C GLU A 237 17.81 15.44 2.70
N ARG A 238 19.11 15.70 2.54
CA ARG A 238 19.96 14.97 1.58
C ARG A 238 20.05 13.49 1.93
N LEU A 239 20.14 13.13 3.21
CA LEU A 239 20.16 11.74 3.67
C LEU A 239 18.84 11.04 3.36
N SER A 240 17.72 11.70 3.63
CA SER A 240 16.39 11.19 3.29
C SER A 240 16.25 10.97 1.78
N GLN A 241 16.70 11.93 0.96
CA GLN A 241 16.65 11.84 -0.49
C GLN A 241 17.54 10.71 -1.03
N GLY A 242 18.81 10.66 -0.61
CA GLY A 242 19.74 9.60 -0.99
C GLY A 242 19.25 8.22 -0.57
N GLN A 243 18.61 8.08 0.60
CA GLN A 243 18.03 6.81 1.03
C GLN A 243 16.82 6.37 0.19
N LYS A 244 16.04 7.30 -0.38
CA LYS A 244 14.93 6.99 -1.31
C LYS A 244 15.48 6.50 -2.64
N GLU A 245 16.48 7.19 -3.17
CA GLU A 245 17.16 6.82 -4.42
C GLU A 245 17.88 5.47 -4.29
N GLY A 246 18.64 5.28 -3.20
CA GLY A 246 19.26 4.01 -2.89
C GLY A 246 18.26 2.86 -2.75
N ALA A 247 17.04 3.12 -2.24
CA ALA A 247 16.00 2.10 -2.17
C ALA A 247 15.48 1.70 -3.56
N LYS A 248 15.45 2.65 -4.50
CA LYS A 248 15.09 2.39 -5.89
C LYS A 248 16.17 1.55 -6.57
N LEU A 249 17.43 1.97 -6.46
CA LEU A 249 18.57 1.25 -7.04
C LEU A 249 18.73 -0.16 -6.47
N TYR A 250 18.57 -0.34 -5.15
CA TYR A 250 18.62 -1.65 -4.51
C TYR A 250 17.62 -2.63 -5.14
N LYS A 251 16.39 -2.18 -5.41
CA LYS A 251 15.35 -3.01 -6.04
C LYS A 251 15.70 -3.35 -7.48
N GLU A 252 16.21 -2.39 -8.23
CA GLU A 252 16.66 -2.59 -9.62
C GLU A 252 17.79 -3.63 -9.67
N LEU A 253 18.83 -3.49 -8.86
CA LEU A 253 19.95 -4.42 -8.77
C LEU A 253 19.51 -5.83 -8.33
N LYS A 254 18.66 -5.95 -7.30
CA LYS A 254 18.10 -7.24 -6.88
C LYS A 254 17.29 -7.89 -8.00
N SER A 255 16.50 -7.12 -8.74
CA SER A 255 15.71 -7.65 -9.87
C SER A 255 16.57 -8.13 -11.04
N ALA A 256 17.75 -7.54 -11.21
CA ALA A 256 18.75 -7.93 -12.19
C ALA A 256 19.64 -9.12 -11.74
N GLY A 257 19.42 -9.64 -10.52
CA GLY A 257 20.19 -10.75 -9.97
C GLY A 257 21.61 -10.39 -9.51
N VAL A 258 21.87 -9.10 -9.27
CA VAL A 258 23.18 -8.63 -8.78
C VAL A 258 23.37 -9.03 -7.32
N ASP A 259 24.56 -9.53 -6.99
CA ASP A 259 24.96 -9.72 -5.59
C ASP A 259 25.19 -8.35 -4.94
N ILE A 260 24.29 -7.97 -4.04
CA ILE A 260 24.30 -6.65 -3.43
C ILE A 260 25.52 -6.46 -2.53
N ARG A 261 26.01 -7.53 -1.90
CA ARG A 261 27.14 -7.44 -0.98
C ARG A 261 28.42 -7.14 -1.76
N THR A 262 28.68 -7.87 -2.83
CA THR A 262 29.80 -7.61 -3.75
C THR A 262 29.68 -6.22 -4.37
N TYR A 263 28.48 -5.83 -4.84
CA TYR A 263 28.26 -4.49 -5.40
C TYR A 263 28.62 -3.40 -4.38
N MET A 264 28.20 -3.54 -3.12
CA MET A 264 28.52 -2.57 -2.07
C MET A 264 30.01 -2.49 -1.77
N GLU A 265 30.74 -3.61 -1.84
CA GLU A 265 32.19 -3.65 -1.62
C GLU A 265 32.97 -3.02 -2.77
N GLU A 266 32.48 -3.15 -4.00
CA GLU A 266 33.11 -2.58 -5.20
C GLU A 266 32.81 -1.08 -5.39
N HIS A 267 31.61 -0.63 -5.02
CA HIS A 267 31.10 0.70 -5.38
C HIS A 267 31.01 1.68 -4.20
N PHE A 268 31.08 1.20 -2.96
CA PHE A 268 31.07 2.05 -1.77
C PHE A 268 32.33 1.83 -0.94
N ALA A 269 32.91 2.92 -0.41
CA ALA A 269 34.05 2.83 0.49
C ALA A 269 33.71 1.97 1.73
N PRO A 270 34.68 1.25 2.33
CA PRO A 270 34.46 0.48 3.55
C PRO A 270 34.14 1.41 4.74
N THR A 271 32.85 1.50 5.04
CA THR A 271 32.22 2.52 5.88
C THR A 271 32.08 2.10 7.35
N ALA A 272 33.13 1.63 8.00
CA ALA A 272 33.03 1.40 9.45
C ALA A 272 32.93 2.77 10.16
N SER A 273 33.92 3.65 10.07
CA SER A 273 33.91 4.92 10.81
C SER A 273 32.96 5.98 10.21
N GLU A 274 32.82 6.06 8.89
CA GLU A 274 32.19 7.21 8.23
C GLU A 274 30.65 7.21 8.23
N ILE A 275 29.99 6.05 8.30
CA ILE A 275 28.51 6.02 8.34
C ILE A 275 27.95 6.45 9.69
N TYR A 276 28.72 6.35 10.78
CA TYR A 276 28.23 6.64 12.13
C TYR A 276 27.82 8.10 12.32
N TYR A 277 28.39 9.02 11.53
CA TYR A 277 27.98 10.42 11.51
C TYR A 277 26.50 10.59 11.09
N SER A 278 25.98 9.72 10.22
CA SER A 278 24.59 9.81 9.74
C SER A 278 23.52 9.42 10.77
N VAL A 279 23.86 8.58 11.75
CA VAL A 279 22.91 8.09 12.76
C VAL A 279 22.82 9.05 13.96
N ALA A 280 23.86 9.85 14.21
CA ALA A 280 23.91 10.77 15.34
C ALA A 280 23.16 12.09 15.11
N ILE A 281 22.92 12.47 13.84
CA ILE A 281 22.38 13.80 13.45
C ILE A 281 20.86 13.78 13.27
N LEU A 282 20.19 12.61 13.25
CA LEU A 282 18.73 12.55 13.18
C LEU A 282 18.09 12.84 14.56
N PRO A 283 17.20 13.85 14.68
CA PRO A 283 16.53 14.18 15.95
C PRO A 283 15.75 12.99 16.56
N GLU A 284 15.24 12.11 15.71
CA GLU A 284 14.51 10.89 16.08
C GLU A 284 15.42 9.81 16.69
N CYS A 285 16.72 9.86 16.41
CA CYS A 285 17.72 9.02 17.06
C CYS A 285 18.19 9.65 18.38
N GLN A 286 18.22 10.98 18.50
CA GLN A 286 18.49 11.70 19.76
C GLN A 286 17.43 11.44 20.84
N SER A 287 16.14 11.41 20.49
CA SER A 287 15.09 11.08 21.47
C SER A 287 15.20 9.65 21.99
N ARG A 288 15.52 8.69 21.12
CA ARG A 288 15.76 7.28 21.51
C ARG A 288 17.01 7.10 22.38
N LEU A 289 18.00 7.98 22.26
CA LEU A 289 19.19 7.98 23.12
C LEU A 289 18.92 8.48 24.54
N GLN A 290 17.91 9.34 24.72
CA GLN A 290 17.45 9.73 26.05
C GLN A 290 16.57 8.64 26.69
N GLU A 291 15.86 7.85 25.90
CA GLU A 291 14.96 6.79 26.38
C GLU A 291 15.63 5.42 26.59
N SER A 292 16.86 5.22 26.10
CA SER A 292 17.63 3.98 26.29
C SER A 292 18.73 4.07 27.36
N LEU A 293 18.64 5.06 28.25
CA LEU A 293 19.34 5.16 29.53
C LEU A 293 18.32 5.02 30.68
#